data_AF-A0A6H0XI69-F1
#
_entry.id   AF-A0A6H0XI69-F1
#
_cell.length_a   1.000
_cell.length_b   1.000
_cell.length_c   1.000
_cell.angle_alpha   90.00
_cell.angle_beta   90.00
_cell.angle_gamma   90.00
#
_symmetry.space_group_name_H-M   'P 1'
#
loop_
_entity.id
_entity.type
_entity.pdbx_description
1 polymer ?
#
loop_
_entity_poly.entity_id
_entity_poly.type
_entity_poly.pdbx_seq_one_letter_code
_entity_poly.pdbx_strand_id
1 'polypeptide(L)'
;RALRLEDLRIPPAYAKTFQGPPHGIQVERDKLNKYGRPLLGCTIKPKLGLSAKNYGRACYECLRGGLDFTKDDENVNSQPFMRWRDRFVFCAEAI
;
A
#
# COMPACT_ATOMS: atom_id res chain seq x y z
N ARG A 1 -3.39 36.27 -12.54
CA ARG A 1 -3.65 35.22 -13.57
C ARG A 1 -3.13 33.90 -13.00
N ALA A 2 -3.86 32.80 -13.19
CA ALA A 2 -3.43 31.46 -12.78
C ALA A 2 -3.28 30.55 -14.01
N LEU A 3 -2.41 29.55 -13.92
CA LEU A 3 -2.15 28.55 -14.96
C LEU A 3 -2.14 27.16 -14.33
N ARG A 4 -2.77 26.18 -15.00
CA ARG A 4 -2.77 24.77 -14.63
C ARG A 4 -2.52 23.92 -15.87
N LEU A 5 -1.67 22.90 -15.73
CA LEU A 5 -1.46 21.88 -16.76
C LEU A 5 -2.59 20.84 -16.64
N GLU A 6 -3.37 20.67 -17.71
CA GLU A 6 -4.50 19.74 -17.73
C GLU A 6 -4.12 18.35 -18.26
N ASP A 7 -3.30 18.28 -19.33
CA ASP A 7 -2.95 17.01 -19.96
C ASP A 7 -1.62 17.08 -20.73
N LEU A 8 -1.03 15.90 -21.01
CA LEU A 8 0.18 15.71 -21.79
C LEU A 8 0.02 14.52 -22.75
N ARG A 9 0.20 14.76 -24.05
CA ARG A 9 0.35 13.69 -25.03
C ARG A 9 1.81 13.23 -25.09
N ILE A 10 2.09 12.05 -24.58
CA ILE A 10 3.44 11.45 -24.61
C ILE A 10 3.65 10.65 -25.91
N PRO A 11 4.67 10.94 -26.75
CA PRO A 11 4.92 10.19 -27.97
C PRO A 11 5.34 8.74 -27.72
N PRO A 12 4.95 7.77 -28.56
CA PRO A 12 5.33 6.36 -28.39
C PRO A 12 6.85 6.13 -28.36
N ALA A 13 7.64 6.90 -29.11
CA ALA A 13 9.10 6.80 -29.11
C ALA A 13 9.70 7.14 -27.73
N TYR A 14 9.10 8.09 -27.00
CA TYR A 14 9.51 8.44 -25.64
C TYR A 14 8.94 7.47 -24.61
N ALA A 15 7.65 7.10 -24.72
CA ALA A 15 7.03 6.15 -23.80
C ALA A 15 7.77 4.80 -23.75
N LYS A 16 8.32 4.34 -24.89
CA LYS A 16 9.10 3.10 -25.00
C LYS A 16 10.48 3.14 -24.31
N THR A 17 10.95 4.29 -23.82
CA THR A 17 12.21 4.36 -23.06
C THR A 17 12.02 4.02 -21.57
N PHE A 18 10.77 3.79 -21.13
CA PHE A 18 10.43 3.46 -19.74
C PHE A 18 10.02 1.99 -19.63
N GLN A 19 10.30 1.38 -18.47
CA GLN A 19 9.94 -0.01 -18.20
C GLN A 19 8.42 -0.22 -18.04
N GLY A 20 7.71 0.80 -17.57
CA GLY A 20 6.30 0.68 -17.19
C GLY A 20 6.09 -0.06 -15.86
N PRO A 21 4.85 -0.48 -15.54
CA PRO A 21 4.53 -1.15 -14.29
C PRO A 21 5.21 -2.53 -14.19
N PRO A 22 5.79 -2.90 -13.03
CA PRO A 22 6.47 -4.19 -12.86
C PRO A 22 5.52 -5.40 -12.91
N HIS A 23 4.25 -5.24 -12.53
CA HIS A 23 3.25 -6.31 -12.56
C HIS A 23 2.00 -5.90 -13.35
N GLY A 24 1.49 -4.68 -13.13
CA GLY A 24 0.22 -4.25 -13.71
C GLY A 24 -0.97 -5.05 -13.16
N ILE A 25 -2.18 -4.71 -13.63
CA ILE A 25 -3.43 -5.23 -13.05
C ILE A 25 -3.54 -6.75 -13.18
N GLN A 26 -3.14 -7.30 -14.32
CA GLN A 26 -3.30 -8.74 -14.60
C GLN A 26 -2.44 -9.58 -13.66
N VAL A 27 -1.13 -9.33 -13.63
CA VAL A 27 -0.20 -10.13 -12.80
C VAL A 27 -0.48 -9.95 -11.31
N GLU A 28 -0.91 -8.76 -10.86
CA GLU A 28 -1.31 -8.57 -9.46
C GLU A 28 -2.54 -9.41 -9.09
N ARG A 29 -3.55 -9.48 -9.96
CA ARG A 29 -4.74 -10.33 -9.73
C ARG A 29 -4.39 -11.81 -9.75
N ASP A 30 -3.51 -12.21 -10.66
CA ASP A 30 -3.05 -13.60 -10.77
C ASP A 30 -2.29 -14.02 -9.50
N LYS A 31 -1.39 -13.17 -9.00
CA LYS A 31 -0.64 -13.42 -7.75
C LYS A 31 -1.54 -13.54 -6.52
N LEU A 32 -2.65 -12.81 -6.48
CA LEU A 32 -3.58 -12.80 -5.35
C LEU A 32 -4.73 -13.79 -5.49
N ASN A 33 -4.91 -14.39 -6.67
CA ASN A 33 -6.04 -15.22 -7.03
C ASN A 33 -7.41 -14.55 -6.73
N LYS A 34 -7.55 -13.26 -7.07
CA LYS A 34 -8.76 -12.45 -6.77
C LYS A 34 -9.29 -11.75 -8.02
N TYR A 35 -10.45 -12.20 -8.49
CA TYR A 35 -11.10 -11.73 -9.73
C TYR A 35 -12.55 -11.31 -9.48
N GLY A 36 -13.15 -10.63 -10.47
CA GLY A 36 -14.57 -10.29 -10.46
C GLY A 36 -14.99 -9.22 -9.44
N ARG A 37 -14.08 -8.70 -8.62
CA ARG A 37 -14.34 -7.64 -7.65
C ARG A 37 -13.16 -6.66 -7.48
N PRO A 38 -13.42 -5.44 -6.97
CA PRO A 38 -12.37 -4.55 -6.45
C PRO A 38 -11.58 -5.19 -5.31
N LEU A 39 -10.34 -4.75 -5.14
CA LEU A 39 -9.52 -5.09 -3.97
C LEU A 39 -9.81 -4.08 -2.86
N LEU A 40 -10.06 -4.57 -1.65
CA LEU A 40 -10.38 -3.75 -0.48
C LEU A 40 -9.12 -3.56 0.37
N GLY A 41 -8.86 -2.33 0.79
CA GLY A 41 -7.75 -2.05 1.68
C GLY A 41 -8.01 -0.88 2.63
N CYS A 42 -7.25 -0.81 3.71
CA CYS A 42 -7.31 0.30 4.65
C CYS A 42 -5.92 0.79 5.09
N THR A 43 -5.83 2.06 5.47
CA THR A 43 -4.69 2.61 6.19
C THR A 43 -4.92 2.40 7.69
N ILE A 44 -3.94 1.85 8.41
CA ILE A 44 -4.07 1.66 9.87
C ILE A 44 -4.16 3.00 10.57
N LYS A 45 -5.03 3.09 11.59
CA LYS A 45 -5.26 4.29 12.40
C LYS A 45 -5.12 3.97 13.89
N PRO A 46 -4.76 4.96 14.75
CA PRO A 46 -4.44 6.35 14.42
C PRO A 46 -3.17 6.49 13.58
N LYS A 47 -3.00 7.65 12.95
CA LYS A 47 -1.91 7.92 11.99
C LYS A 47 -0.52 7.67 12.59
N LEU A 48 -0.29 8.12 13.82
CA LEU A 48 0.96 7.91 14.57
C LEU A 48 0.63 7.53 16.02
N GLY A 49 1.62 6.95 16.71
CA GLY A 49 1.55 6.68 18.15
C GLY A 49 1.18 5.25 18.54
N LEU A 50 0.85 4.37 17.59
CA LEU A 50 0.75 2.93 17.87
C LEU A 50 2.15 2.32 18.06
N SER A 51 2.26 1.40 19.02
CA SER A 51 3.41 0.50 19.12
C SER A 51 3.36 -0.56 18.02
N ALA A 52 4.51 -1.16 17.68
CA ALA A 52 4.60 -2.19 16.64
C ALA A 52 3.65 -3.38 16.87
N LYS A 53 3.53 -3.85 18.11
CA LYS A 53 2.63 -4.96 18.47
C LYS A 53 1.16 -4.61 18.23
N ASN A 54 0.72 -3.42 18.65
CA ASN A 54 -0.65 -2.98 18.42
C ASN A 54 -0.92 -2.69 16.94
N TYR A 55 0.11 -2.25 16.21
CA TYR A 55 0.04 -2.10 14.76
C TYR A 55 -0.22 -3.45 14.06
N GLY A 56 0.56 -4.49 14.40
CA GLY A 56 0.34 -5.85 13.91
C GLY A 56 -1.04 -6.40 14.25
N ARG A 57 -1.54 -6.17 15.48
CA ARG A 57 -2.91 -6.54 15.85
C ARG A 57 -3.96 -5.85 14.98
N ALA A 58 -3.81 -4.55 14.72
CA ALA A 58 -4.73 -3.84 13.84
C ALA A 58 -4.70 -4.39 12.41
N CYS A 59 -3.52 -4.73 11.88
CA CYS A 59 -3.39 -5.41 10.59
C CYS A 59 -4.15 -6.74 10.57
N TYR A 60 -3.94 -7.58 11.59
CA TYR A 60 -4.60 -8.89 11.71
C TYR A 60 -6.13 -8.78 11.68
N GLU A 61 -6.71 -7.92 12.51
CA GLU A 61 -8.17 -7.78 12.61
C GLU A 61 -8.78 -7.29 11.28
N CYS A 62 -8.11 -6.35 10.60
CA CYS A 62 -8.52 -5.84 9.32
C CYS A 62 -8.51 -6.92 8.21
N LEU A 63 -7.43 -7.69 8.12
CA LEU A 63 -7.31 -8.77 7.13
C LEU A 63 -8.29 -9.91 7.44
N ARG A 64 -8.37 -10.33 8.70
CA ARG A 64 -9.30 -11.38 9.16
C ARG A 64 -10.77 -10.99 8.96
N GLY A 65 -11.06 -9.69 9.04
CA GLY A 65 -12.37 -9.09 8.78
C GLY A 65 -12.76 -9.03 7.30
N GLY A 66 -11.86 -9.39 6.38
CA GLY A 66 -12.16 -9.53 4.95
C GLY A 66 -11.53 -8.48 4.03
N LEU A 67 -10.64 -7.61 4.53
CA LEU A 67 -9.83 -6.76 3.66
C LEU A 67 -8.77 -7.58 2.93
N ASP A 68 -8.42 -7.15 1.72
CA ASP A 68 -7.34 -7.76 0.95
C ASP A 68 -5.97 -7.23 1.36
N PHE A 69 -5.92 -5.98 1.82
CA PHE A 69 -4.68 -5.30 2.20
C PHE A 69 -4.85 -4.37 3.39
N THR A 70 -3.74 -4.14 4.08
CA THR A 70 -3.55 -3.02 4.99
C THR A 70 -2.32 -2.24 4.55
N LYS A 71 -2.24 -0.95 4.88
CA LYS A 71 -1.06 -0.14 4.60
C LYS A 71 -0.65 0.77 5.75
N ASP A 72 0.66 1.04 5.78
CA ASP A 72 1.26 2.14 6.52
C ASP A 72 0.64 3.49 6.11
N ASP A 73 0.48 4.40 7.07
CA ASP A 73 0.19 5.81 6.77
C ASP A 73 1.47 6.46 6.21
N GLU A 74 1.37 7.47 5.33
CA GLU A 74 2.51 7.94 4.55
C GLU A 74 3.64 8.58 5.37
N ASN A 75 3.36 8.94 6.63
CA ASN A 75 4.35 9.46 7.56
C ASN A 75 4.80 8.45 8.62
N VAL A 76 4.37 7.18 8.55
CA VAL A 76 4.83 6.09 9.41
C VAL A 76 6.11 5.50 8.80
N ASN A 77 7.26 5.94 9.34
CA ASN A 77 8.58 5.54 8.87
C ASN A 77 9.28 4.73 9.96
N SER A 78 10.16 5.38 10.74
CA SER A 78 10.85 4.77 11.88
C SER A 78 10.95 5.75 13.04
N GLN A 79 9.81 5.97 13.71
CA GLN A 79 9.70 6.88 14.84
C GLN A 79 10.16 6.23 16.15
N PRO A 80 10.48 7.04 17.19
CA PRO A 80 10.86 6.52 18.50
C PRO A 80 9.84 5.57 19.13
N PHE A 81 8.54 5.79 18.89
CA PHE A 81 7.46 4.94 19.43
C PHE A 81 7.25 3.64 18.64
N MET A 82 7.82 3.50 17.44
CA MET A 82 7.68 2.32 16.59
C MET A 82 8.78 2.30 15.53
N ARG A 83 9.84 1.52 15.79
CA ARG A 83 10.91 1.28 14.81
C ARG A 83 10.39 0.40 13.68
N TRP A 84 10.84 0.70 12.46
CA TRP A 84 10.34 0.03 11.25
C TRP A 84 10.51 -1.49 11.29
N ARG A 85 11.64 -1.97 11.84
CA ARG A 85 11.95 -3.41 11.89
C ARG A 85 10.93 -4.16 12.76
N ASP A 86 10.63 -3.62 13.93
CA ASP A 86 9.65 -4.22 14.83
C ASP A 86 8.26 -4.22 14.19
N ARG A 87 7.86 -3.11 13.54
CA ARG A 87 6.59 -3.04 12.79
C ARG A 87 6.52 -4.11 11.72
N PHE A 88 7.58 -4.26 10.92
CA PHE A 88 7.61 -5.22 9.82
C PHE A 88 7.49 -6.65 10.32
N VAL A 89 8.15 -7.00 11.44
CA VAL A 89 8.04 -8.32 12.07
C VAL A 89 6.60 -8.59 12.53
N PHE A 90 6.01 -7.70 13.33
CA PHE A 90 4.64 -7.91 13.82
C PHE A 90 3.58 -7.87 12.71
N CYS A 91 3.76 -7.09 11.65
CA CYS A 91 2.87 -7.13 10.48
C CYS A 91 3.00 -8.44 9.70
N ALA A 92 4.23 -8.95 9.53
CA ALA A 92 4.45 -10.23 8.85
C ALA A 92 3.87 -11.41 9.62
N GLU A 93 3.88 -11.37 10.96
CA GLU A 93 3.19 -12.36 11.80
C GLU A 93 1.66 -12.27 11.70
N ALA A 94 1.11 -11.11 11.32
CA ALA A 94 -0.32 -10.85 11.23
C ALA A 94 -0.95 -11.17 9.87
N ILE A 95 -0.13 -11.25 8.81
CA ILE A 95 -0.54 -11.58 7.42
C ILE A 95 -0.60 -13.10 7.26
#